data_AF-A0A6C0E3X3-F1
#
_entry.id   AF-A0A6C0E3X3-F1
#
_cell.length_a   1.000
_cell.length_b   1.000
_cell.length_c   1.000
_cell.angle_alpha   90.00
_cell.angle_beta   90.00
_cell.angle_gamma   90.00
#
_symmetry.space_group_name_H-M   'P 1'
#
loop_
_entity.id
_entity.type
_entity.pdbx_description
1 polymer ?
#
loop_
_entity_poly.entity_id
_entity_poly.type
_entity_poly.pdbx_seq_one_letter_code
_entity_poly.pdbx_strand_id
1 'polypeptide(L)'
;MGCDYYVDKDLHVYDNNNDIIAYINVNHEPRYYWFVSSLDEDEDGYDGEFAQYRENTLEPSMKPIVIYSNNTFNKVSFENKYKTIIENELKSLKKTWSHVNKILKIENRYER
;
A
#
# COMPACT_ATOMS: atom_id res chain seq x y z
N MET A 1 -3.57 7.94 -24.61
CA MET A 1 -4.63 7.27 -23.82
C MET A 1 -4.38 7.46 -22.33
N GLY A 2 -5.35 7.26 -21.45
CA GLY A 2 -5.10 7.31 -20.01
C GLY A 2 -6.04 6.40 -19.24
N CYS A 3 -5.63 5.97 -18.06
CA CYS A 3 -6.39 5.02 -17.25
C CYS A 3 -6.56 5.51 -15.81
N ASP A 4 -7.73 5.19 -15.24
CA ASP A 4 -7.99 5.34 -13.82
C ASP A 4 -7.18 4.29 -13.05
N TYR A 5 -6.64 4.68 -11.91
CA TYR A 5 -6.00 3.76 -10.98
C TYR A 5 -6.28 4.17 -9.54
N TYR A 6 -6.08 3.24 -8.62
CA TYR A 6 -6.25 3.46 -7.19
C TYR A 6 -4.91 3.37 -6.47
N VAL A 7 -4.76 4.18 -5.43
CA VAL A 7 -3.64 4.11 -4.49
C VAL A 7 -4.19 3.69 -3.14
N ASP A 8 -3.85 2.48 -2.72
CA ASP A 8 -4.18 1.93 -1.42
C ASP A 8 -3.01 2.09 -0.46
N LYS A 9 -3.30 2.52 0.76
CA LYS A 9 -2.34 2.51 1.86
C LYS A 9 -2.86 1.57 2.93
N ASP A 10 -2.13 0.49 3.12
CA ASP A 10 -2.52 -0.61 4.00
C ASP A 10 -1.56 -0.73 5.19
N LEU A 11 -2.08 -1.12 6.34
CA LEU A 11 -1.27 -1.62 7.45
C LEU A 11 -1.25 -3.15 7.38
N HIS A 12 -0.07 -3.70 7.17
CA HIS A 12 0.18 -5.13 7.23
C HIS A 12 0.61 -5.47 8.64
N VAL A 13 -0.22 -6.21 9.35
CA VAL A 13 0.05 -6.65 10.73
C VAL A 13 0.61 -8.06 10.66
N TYR A 14 1.81 -8.25 11.20
CA TYR A 14 2.49 -9.54 11.21
C TYR A 14 2.51 -10.12 12.61
N ASP A 15 2.43 -11.44 12.68
CA ASP A 15 2.61 -12.16 13.93
C ASP A 15 4.08 -12.49 14.24
N ASN A 16 4.28 -13.17 15.36
CA ASN A 16 5.59 -13.62 15.84
C ASN A 16 6.27 -14.63 14.90
N ASN A 17 5.53 -15.30 14.02
CA ASN A 17 6.08 -16.19 13.00
C ASN A 17 6.41 -15.46 11.69
N ASN A 18 6.24 -14.13 11.64
CA ASN A 18 6.29 -13.31 10.43
C ASN A 18 5.20 -13.61 9.39
N ASP A 19 4.10 -14.24 9.80
CA ASP A 19 2.93 -14.41 8.95
C ASP A 19 2.05 -13.15 9.03
N ILE A 20 1.48 -12.74 7.89
CA ILE A 20 0.53 -11.62 7.88
C ILE A 20 -0.80 -12.11 8.44
N ILE A 21 -1.29 -11.43 9.46
CA ILE A 21 -2.53 -11.80 10.15
C ILE A 21 -3.67 -10.81 9.92
N ALA A 22 -3.35 -9.60 9.44
CA ALA A 22 -4.36 -8.62 9.06
C ALA A 22 -3.82 -7.68 7.98
N TYR A 23 -4.72 -7.29 7.07
CA TYR A 23 -4.55 -6.19 6.12
C TYR A 23 -5.59 -5.14 6.44
N ILE A 24 -5.15 -3.95 6.84
CA ILE A 24 -6.04 -2.87 7.23
C ILE A 24 -5.86 -1.72 6.26
N ASN A 25 -6.80 -1.52 5.35
CA ASN A 25 -6.79 -0.35 4.47
C ASN A 25 -7.10 0.90 5.31
N VAL A 26 -6.15 1.84 5.34
CA VAL A 26 -6.31 3.10 6.08
C VAL A 26 -6.61 4.28 5.17
N ASN A 27 -6.49 4.09 3.86
CA ASN A 27 -6.71 5.13 2.87
C ASN A 27 -6.77 4.53 1.46
N HIS A 28 -7.82 4.89 0.73
CA HIS A 28 -8.04 4.52 -0.66
C HIS A 28 -8.25 5.80 -1.48
N GLU A 29 -7.34 6.09 -2.42
CA GLU A 29 -7.38 7.30 -3.23
C GLU A 29 -7.52 6.97 -4.73
N PRO A 30 -8.56 7.45 -5.42
CA PRO A 30 -8.62 7.38 -6.88
C PRO A 30 -7.62 8.36 -7.51
N ARG A 31 -7.03 7.97 -8.63
CA ARG A 31 -6.07 8.72 -9.42
C ARG A 31 -6.27 8.42 -10.91
N TYR A 32 -5.63 9.22 -11.75
CA TYR A 32 -5.66 9.07 -13.20
C TYR A 32 -4.27 9.37 -13.75
N TYR A 33 -3.83 8.58 -14.73
CA TYR A 33 -2.64 8.88 -15.50
C TYR A 33 -2.99 9.11 -16.96
N TRP A 34 -2.29 10.04 -17.60
CA TRP A 34 -2.48 10.37 -19.01
C TRP A 34 -1.17 10.14 -19.76
N PHE A 35 -1.18 9.15 -20.66
CA PHE A 35 -0.06 8.84 -21.52
C PHE A 35 -0.08 9.71 -22.78
N VAL A 36 1.00 10.45 -22.97
CA VAL A 36 1.28 11.24 -24.17
C VAL A 36 2.49 10.60 -24.85
N SER A 37 2.26 10.06 -26.04
CA SER A 37 3.29 9.48 -26.90
C SER A 37 3.62 10.44 -28.05
N SER A 38 4.85 10.41 -28.54
CA SER A 38 5.20 11.00 -29.83
C SER A 38 4.87 10.08 -31.01
N LEU A 39 4.63 8.79 -30.73
CA LEU A 39 4.21 7.77 -31.69
C LEU A 39 2.67 7.72 -31.75
N ASP A 40 2.13 7.47 -32.93
CA ASP A 40 0.71 7.14 -33.11
C ASP A 40 0.41 5.72 -32.59
N GLU A 41 -0.87 5.43 -32.30
CA GLU A 41 -1.30 4.15 -31.70
C GLU A 41 -1.05 2.92 -32.57
N ASP A 42 -0.94 3.12 -33.88
CA ASP A 42 -0.67 2.09 -34.89
C ASP A 42 0.82 2.00 -35.28
N GLU A 43 1.69 2.81 -34.67
CA GLU A 43 3.13 2.77 -34.91
C GLU A 43 3.85 1.68 -34.09
N ASP A 44 4.80 1.02 -34.73
CA ASP A 44 5.67 0.03 -34.10
C ASP A 44 6.43 0.64 -32.92
N GLY A 45 6.13 0.17 -31.70
CA GLY A 45 6.77 0.64 -30.46
C GLY A 45 5.84 1.39 -29.51
N TYR A 46 4.66 1.83 -29.96
CA TYR A 46 3.67 2.49 -29.11
C TYR A 46 3.31 1.65 -27.87
N ASP A 47 2.99 0.38 -28.09
CA ASP A 47 2.62 -0.55 -27.02
C ASP A 47 3.74 -0.71 -25.97
N GLY A 48 5.00 -0.65 -26.41
CA GLY A 48 6.17 -0.73 -25.55
C GLY A 48 6.30 0.52 -24.67
N GLU A 49 6.20 1.71 -25.26
CA GLU A 49 6.24 2.97 -24.51
C GLU A 49 5.07 3.10 -23.54
N PHE A 50 3.87 2.72 -23.97
CA PHE A 50 2.69 2.73 -23.12
C PHE A 50 2.83 1.77 -21.93
N ALA A 51 3.30 0.54 -22.18
CA ALA A 51 3.52 -0.44 -21.12
C ALA A 51 4.53 0.07 -20.08
N GLN A 52 5.64 0.67 -20.54
CA GLN A 52 6.64 1.22 -19.64
C GLN A 52 6.11 2.42 -18.84
N TYR A 53 5.34 3.31 -19.46
CA TYR A 53 4.72 4.43 -18.77
C TYR A 53 3.72 3.96 -17.70
N ARG A 54 2.89 2.97 -18.02
CA ARG A 54 1.96 2.34 -17.08
C ARG A 54 2.72 1.73 -15.90
N GLU A 55 3.77 0.96 -16.15
CA GLU A 55 4.59 0.35 -15.09
C GLU A 55 5.16 1.42 -14.15
N ASN A 56 5.78 2.46 -14.69
CA ASN A 56 6.32 3.57 -13.89
C ASN A 56 5.24 4.28 -13.05
N THR A 57 4.02 4.38 -13.59
CA THR A 57 2.92 5.06 -12.89
C THR A 57 2.35 4.19 -11.75
N LEU A 58 2.22 2.90 -12.00
CA LEU A 58 1.73 1.92 -11.03
C LEU A 58 2.82 1.46 -10.04
N GLU A 59 4.06 1.89 -10.20
CA GLU A 59 5.10 1.66 -9.20
C GLU A 59 4.77 2.41 -7.88
N PRO A 60 4.79 1.73 -6.72
CA PRO A 60 4.64 2.40 -5.44
C PRO A 60 5.72 3.45 -5.20
N SER A 61 5.31 4.68 -4.91
CA SER A 61 6.24 5.79 -4.63
C SER A 61 6.88 5.70 -3.25
N MET A 62 6.29 4.91 -2.35
CA MET A 62 6.67 4.81 -0.95
C MET A 62 7.23 3.42 -0.65
N LYS A 63 8.44 3.36 -0.07
CA LYS A 63 8.96 2.13 0.53
C LYS A 63 8.17 1.76 1.79
N PRO A 64 7.96 0.47 2.10
CA PRO A 64 7.28 0.05 3.32
C PRO A 64 7.85 0.73 4.56
N ILE A 65 6.98 1.33 5.37
CA ILE A 65 7.36 2.06 6.59
C ILE A 65 7.07 1.18 7.80
N VAL A 66 8.06 0.94 8.64
CA VAL A 66 7.86 0.23 9.91
C VAL A 66 7.13 1.14 10.89
N ILE A 67 5.92 0.74 11.27
CA ILE A 67 5.04 1.46 12.19
C ILE A 67 5.26 0.98 13.63
N TYR A 68 5.34 -0.33 13.80
CA TYR A 68 5.49 -1.00 15.08
C TYR A 68 6.50 -2.13 14.95
N SER A 69 7.39 -2.26 15.94
CA SER A 69 8.35 -3.36 16.05
C SER A 69 8.89 -3.44 17.48
N ASN A 70 9.36 -4.60 17.91
CA ASN A 70 9.96 -4.78 19.25
C ASN A 70 9.05 -4.27 20.37
N ASN A 71 7.75 -4.58 20.29
CA ASN A 71 6.72 -4.18 21.25
C ASN A 71 6.47 -2.66 21.37
N THR A 72 6.93 -1.84 20.42
CA THR A 72 6.79 -0.38 20.49
C THR A 72 6.45 0.26 19.14
N PHE A 73 5.73 1.38 19.18
CA PHE A 73 5.55 2.24 18.01
C PHE A 73 6.82 3.04 17.75
N ASN A 74 7.24 3.08 16.49
CA ASN A 74 8.47 3.79 16.11
C ASN A 74 8.33 5.32 16.23
N LYS A 75 7.11 5.85 16.22
CA LYS A 75 6.80 7.28 16.39
C LYS A 75 5.48 7.46 17.15
N VAL A 76 5.43 8.44 18.04
CA VAL A 76 4.21 8.82 18.79
C VAL A 76 3.06 9.19 17.85
N SER A 77 3.35 9.86 16.73
CA SER A 77 2.32 10.21 15.74
C SER A 77 1.67 8.99 15.10
N PHE A 78 2.39 7.87 14.97
CA PHE A 78 1.83 6.62 14.47
C PHE A 78 0.96 5.92 15.50
N GLU A 79 1.39 5.94 16.77
CA GLU A 79 0.56 5.42 17.86
C GLU A 79 -0.78 6.14 17.90
N ASN A 80 -0.77 7.47 17.95
CA ASN A 80 -1.99 8.28 18.00
C ASN A 80 -2.91 8.04 16.79
N LYS A 81 -2.33 7.76 15.61
CA LYS A 81 -3.08 7.58 14.38
C LYS A 81 -3.64 6.16 14.20
N TYR A 82 -2.87 5.13 14.52
CA TYR A 82 -3.17 3.76 14.12
C TYR A 82 -3.55 2.84 15.27
N LYS A 83 -3.21 3.15 16.52
CA LYS A 83 -3.41 2.26 17.66
C LYS A 83 -4.85 1.78 17.79
N THR A 84 -5.81 2.71 17.79
CA THR A 84 -7.24 2.37 17.92
C THR A 84 -7.73 1.50 16.77
N ILE A 85 -7.27 1.77 15.54
CA ILE A 85 -7.63 0.99 14.34
C ILE A 85 -7.13 -0.44 14.49
N ILE A 86 -5.85 -0.60 14.84
CA ILE A 86 -5.22 -1.92 15.03
C ILE A 86 -5.85 -2.67 16.19
N GLU A 87 -6.14 -2.01 17.31
CA GLU A 87 -6.78 -2.65 18.46
C GLU A 87 -8.17 -3.19 18.14
N ASN A 88 -8.95 -2.46 17.35
CA ASN A 88 -10.26 -2.92 16.90
C ASN A 88 -10.13 -4.14 15.98
N GLU A 89 -9.15 -4.13 15.07
CA GLU A 89 -8.89 -5.27 14.19
C GLU A 89 -8.43 -6.51 14.98
N LEU A 90 -7.49 -6.35 15.90
CA LEU A 90 -7.02 -7.44 16.75
C LEU A 90 -8.16 -8.04 17.58
N LYS A 91 -9.05 -7.21 18.14
CA LYS A 91 -10.25 -7.69 18.85
C LYS A 91 -11.16 -8.51 17.93
N SER A 92 -11.40 -8.06 16.70
CA SER A 92 -12.17 -8.80 15.69
C SER A 92 -11.58 -10.19 15.43
N LEU A 93 -10.24 -10.26 15.37
CA LEU A 93 -9.48 -11.49 15.15
C LEU A 93 -9.27 -12.32 16.43
N LYS A 94 -9.81 -11.89 17.59
CA LYS A 94 -9.56 -12.49 18.92
C LYS A 94 -8.07 -12.62 19.26
N LYS A 95 -7.27 -11.66 18.80
CA LYS A 95 -5.83 -11.53 19.06
C LYS A 95 -5.55 -10.33 19.96
N THR A 96 -4.33 -10.29 20.50
CA THR A 96 -3.83 -9.22 21.35
C THR A 96 -2.47 -8.72 20.84
N TRP A 97 -2.01 -7.58 21.35
CA TRP A 97 -0.70 -7.00 21.00
C TRP A 97 0.48 -7.96 21.16
N SER A 98 0.44 -8.91 22.11
CA SER A 98 1.49 -9.91 22.30
C SER A 98 1.65 -10.88 21.13
N HIS A 99 0.66 -10.95 20.24
CA HIS A 99 0.72 -11.74 19.02
C HIS A 99 1.34 -10.97 17.86
N VAL A 100 1.50 -9.65 17.99
CA VAL A 100 1.98 -8.78 16.91
C VAL A 100 3.48 -8.56 17.05
N ASN A 101 4.23 -8.93 16.02
CA ASN A 101 5.67 -8.73 15.96
C ASN A 101 6.04 -7.39 15.32
N LYS A 102 5.44 -7.13 14.16
CA LYS A 102 5.71 -5.94 13.36
C LYS A 102 4.46 -5.47 12.64
N ILE A 103 4.37 -4.17 12.41
CA ILE A 103 3.35 -3.56 11.56
C ILE A 103 4.05 -2.70 10.54
N LEU A 104 3.74 -2.93 9.27
CA LEU A 104 4.26 -2.15 8.15
C LEU A 104 3.13 -1.36 7.50
N LYS A 105 3.40 -0.12 7.13
CA LYS A 105 2.54 0.63 6.22
C LYS A 105 3.08 0.47 4.81
N ILE A 106 2.23 -0.02 3.90
CA ILE A 106 2.56 -0.27 2.51
C ILE A 106 1.64 0.57 1.62
N GLU A 107 2.17 1.06 0.49
CA GLU A 107 1.39 1.69 -0.57
C GLU A 107 1.35 0.71 -1.74
N ASN A 108 0.16 0.44 -2.26
CA ASN A 108 -0.04 -0.35 -3.46
C ASN A 108 -0.80 0.48 -4.50
N ARG A 109 -0.60 0.19 -5.78
CA ARG A 109 -1.28 0.88 -6.87
C ARG A 109 -1.84 -0.12 -7.85
N TYR A 110 -3.08 0.11 -8.27
CA TYR A 110 -3.82 -0.83 -9.10
C TYR A 110 -4.59 -0.07 -10.15
N GLU A 111 -4.48 -0.51 -11.41
CA GLU A 111 -5.34 -0.03 -12.49
C GLU A 111 -6.78 -0.52 -12.27
N ARG A 112 -7.75 0.26 -12.75
CA ARG A 112 -9.18 -0.05 -12.62
C ARG A 112 -9.69 -1.04 -13.67
#